data_AF-A0A7V5KQR6-F1
#
_entry.id   AF-A0A7V5KQR6-F1
#
_cell.length_a   1.000
_cell.length_b   1.000
_cell.length_c   1.000
_cell.angle_alpha   90.00
_cell.angle_beta   90.00
_cell.angle_gamma   90.00
#
_symmetry.space_group_name_H-M   'P 1'
#
loop_
_entity.id
_entity.type
_entity.pdbx_description
1 polymer ?
#
loop_
_entity_poly.entity_id
_entity_poly.type
_entity_poly.pdbx_seq_one_letter_code
_entity_poly.pdbx_strand_id
1 'polypeptide(L)'
;MIPLNLKHSLQTVAALCMVFLFSIPHSYAQIPKTISYQGVLTEASGTAVPDGNYNLTFKLYDVAAGGAALWTETQSVVVNKGMFSVILGSANLLTLPFDKPYWLGMTVGSGSEMTPRIPLSSAPYSFRTNTVPDSSITTSKIAQGAVTNSKIASGQVVKSINSLKDDVTITAGSNVSVTSSGNAVTIAASGGGITLPYSGTTASPGPGFSVTNSSGDIAVRALATNNANVINYGLYAEAYGAQGRGVAGAVSSGHGVHGEAISSGVGVYGKSVGGDGVVGWTGAANKSGVFGHTAADSGIGVSGIADASGAVGVYAYNSVTRTSARLGTETHGLEVSGLSRFVLPSGGEISISTPGSNPGLITFSKNGHRRDIVFDDLRIRLLTSSSSGIASKGLDIDEQGNAYVTSMVTCASLKLTGGSDIAEPFDVKMSDAVKAGIVMVIDPDDPGKLEISEKAYDRRVAGVISGAGGIEPGMVMSQSGSVADGKYPIAVTGRVYCWADAKYGSIKPGDLMTTSDTPGHAMKVADFTKAQGAIIGKAMSSLSEGQGLVLVLVTLQ
;
A
#
# COMPACT_ATOMS: atom_id res chain seq x y z
N MET A 1 -105.78 -3.94 3.20
CA MET A 1 -105.03 -4.84 4.11
C MET A 1 -105.44 -6.28 3.82
N ILE A 2 -104.54 -7.25 4.08
CA ILE A 2 -104.48 -8.68 3.66
C ILE A 2 -103.60 -8.86 2.39
N PRO A 3 -102.53 -9.68 2.42
CA PRO A 3 -101.21 -9.15 2.78
C PRO A 3 -100.08 -9.48 1.79
N LEU A 4 -98.97 -8.79 2.08
CA LEU A 4 -97.65 -8.77 1.46
C LEU A 4 -96.95 -10.16 1.51
N ASN A 5 -97.26 -11.10 0.61
CA ASN A 5 -96.45 -12.33 0.45
C ASN A 5 -96.48 -13.03 -0.93
N LEU A 6 -96.92 -12.34 -2.00
CA LEU A 6 -97.10 -12.96 -3.33
C LEU A 6 -96.14 -12.45 -4.43
N LYS A 7 -95.23 -11.51 -4.13
CA LYS A 7 -94.31 -10.96 -5.16
C LYS A 7 -93.03 -11.76 -5.36
N HIS A 8 -92.54 -12.49 -4.34
CA HIS A 8 -91.35 -13.34 -4.47
C HIS A 8 -91.65 -14.69 -5.16
N SER A 9 -92.90 -15.18 -5.10
CA SER A 9 -93.30 -16.45 -5.74
C SER A 9 -93.43 -16.35 -7.26
N LEU A 10 -93.65 -15.17 -7.82
CA LEU A 10 -93.88 -15.02 -9.26
C LEU A 10 -92.58 -14.96 -10.07
N GLN A 11 -91.48 -14.48 -9.47
CA GLN A 11 -90.18 -14.40 -10.12
C GLN A 11 -89.42 -15.74 -10.13
N THR A 12 -89.58 -16.58 -9.11
CA THR A 12 -89.04 -17.96 -9.11
C THR A 12 -89.80 -18.89 -10.06
N VAL A 13 -91.11 -18.70 -10.23
CA VAL A 13 -91.89 -19.45 -11.24
C VAL A 13 -91.52 -19.02 -12.65
N ALA A 14 -91.26 -17.73 -12.90
CA ALA A 14 -90.79 -17.25 -14.20
C ALA A 14 -89.39 -17.78 -14.55
N ALA A 15 -88.48 -17.89 -13.58
CA ALA A 15 -87.15 -18.46 -13.79
C ALA A 15 -87.17 -19.99 -14.00
N LEU A 16 -88.04 -20.72 -13.29
CA LEU A 16 -88.17 -22.18 -13.47
C LEU A 16 -88.87 -22.55 -14.80
N CYS A 17 -89.84 -21.75 -15.26
CA CYS A 17 -90.44 -21.92 -16.59
C CYS A 17 -89.46 -21.57 -17.74
N MET A 18 -88.53 -20.64 -17.55
CA MET A 18 -87.54 -20.29 -18.58
C MET A 18 -86.42 -21.34 -18.71
N VAL A 19 -86.12 -22.10 -17.64
CA VAL A 19 -85.17 -23.23 -17.68
C VAL A 19 -85.79 -24.50 -18.29
N PHE A 20 -87.12 -24.69 -18.17
CA PHE A 20 -87.84 -25.77 -18.85
C PHE A 20 -88.10 -25.52 -20.35
N LEU A 21 -88.06 -24.25 -20.81
CA LEU A 21 -88.25 -23.91 -22.23
C LEU A 21 -87.03 -24.15 -23.13
N PHE A 22 -85.85 -24.47 -22.57
CA PHE A 22 -84.62 -24.70 -23.35
C PHE A 22 -84.13 -26.17 -23.37
N SER A 23 -84.89 -27.11 -22.82
CA SER A 23 -84.60 -28.55 -22.89
C SER A 23 -85.45 -29.26 -23.93
N ILE A 24 -85.43 -28.76 -25.18
CA ILE A 24 -86.05 -29.47 -26.31
C ILE A 24 -85.05 -30.56 -26.75
N PRO A 25 -85.32 -31.86 -26.54
CA PRO A 25 -84.54 -32.89 -27.20
C PRO A 25 -84.68 -32.67 -28.70
N HIS A 26 -83.54 -32.45 -29.36
CA HIS A 26 -83.46 -32.41 -30.80
C HIS A 26 -83.78 -33.82 -31.29
N SER A 27 -85.06 -34.05 -31.58
CA SER A 27 -85.49 -35.21 -32.33
C SER A 27 -84.98 -34.99 -33.75
N TYR A 28 -83.85 -35.62 -34.07
CA TYR A 28 -83.43 -35.75 -35.44
C TYR A 28 -84.52 -36.53 -36.15
N ALA A 29 -85.26 -35.86 -37.03
CA ALA A 29 -86.10 -36.54 -37.99
C ALA A 29 -85.18 -37.42 -38.84
N GLN A 30 -85.07 -38.70 -38.49
CA GLN A 30 -84.30 -39.66 -39.26
C GLN A 30 -84.93 -39.70 -40.65
N ILE A 31 -84.11 -39.48 -41.69
CA ILE A 31 -84.56 -39.56 -43.08
C ILE A 31 -85.18 -40.96 -43.25
N PRO A 32 -86.48 -41.07 -43.61
CA PRO A 32 -87.13 -42.36 -43.77
C PRO A 32 -86.35 -43.21 -44.78
N LYS A 33 -85.86 -44.37 -44.34
CA LYS A 33 -85.14 -45.34 -45.19
C LYS A 33 -86.14 -46.21 -45.94
N THR A 34 -86.99 -45.57 -46.73
CA THR A 34 -88.06 -46.24 -47.48
C THR A 34 -88.00 -45.86 -48.95
N ILE A 35 -88.51 -46.73 -49.82
CA ILE A 35 -88.54 -46.52 -51.28
C ILE A 35 -89.99 -46.61 -51.75
N SER A 36 -90.48 -45.58 -52.43
CA SER A 36 -91.78 -45.64 -53.12
C SER A 36 -91.67 -46.46 -54.41
N TYR A 37 -92.57 -47.41 -54.61
CA TYR A 37 -92.62 -48.24 -55.83
C TYR A 37 -94.08 -48.41 -56.31
N GLN A 38 -94.28 -48.34 -57.63
CA GLN A 38 -95.59 -48.45 -58.27
C GLN A 38 -95.51 -49.35 -59.50
N GLY A 39 -96.61 -50.03 -59.83
CA GLY A 39 -96.67 -50.92 -60.99
C GLY A 39 -98.10 -51.25 -61.43
N VAL A 40 -98.21 -51.95 -62.56
CA VAL A 40 -99.47 -52.48 -63.11
C VAL A 40 -99.36 -54.00 -63.22
N LEU A 41 -100.31 -54.70 -62.61
CA LEU A 41 -100.49 -56.15 -62.65
C LEU A 41 -101.45 -56.53 -63.77
N THR A 42 -100.99 -57.38 -64.67
CA THR A 42 -101.77 -57.92 -65.79
C THR A 42 -101.71 -59.43 -65.82
N GLU A 43 -102.77 -60.05 -66.31
CA GLU A 43 -102.79 -61.45 -66.73
C GLU A 43 -101.85 -61.66 -67.94
N ALA A 44 -101.54 -62.92 -68.26
CA ALA A 44 -100.70 -63.26 -69.42
C ALA A 44 -101.27 -62.76 -70.76
N SER A 45 -102.57 -62.52 -70.85
CA SER A 45 -103.24 -61.92 -72.01
C SER A 45 -103.05 -60.40 -72.12
N GLY A 46 -102.37 -59.77 -71.17
CA GLY A 46 -102.19 -58.31 -71.07
C GLY A 46 -103.39 -57.56 -70.48
N THR A 47 -104.46 -58.26 -70.07
CA THR A 47 -105.60 -57.64 -69.39
C THR A 47 -105.26 -57.38 -67.93
N ALA A 48 -105.67 -56.22 -67.39
CA ALA A 48 -105.46 -55.92 -65.97
C ALA A 48 -106.12 -56.97 -65.07
N VAL A 49 -105.44 -57.32 -63.98
CA VAL A 49 -106.05 -58.22 -62.97
C VAL A 49 -107.27 -57.54 -62.32
N PRO A 50 -108.29 -58.31 -61.90
CA PRO A 50 -109.47 -57.75 -61.22
C PRO A 50 -109.12 -56.92 -59.99
N ASP A 51 -109.99 -55.98 -59.62
CA ASP A 51 -109.82 -55.18 -58.40
C ASP A 51 -109.87 -56.08 -57.16
N GLY A 52 -108.91 -55.89 -56.24
CA GLY A 52 -108.83 -56.69 -55.02
C GLY A 52 -107.52 -56.56 -54.27
N ASN A 53 -107.40 -57.27 -53.14
CA ASN A 53 -106.14 -57.35 -52.39
C ASN A 53 -105.27 -58.50 -52.93
N TYR A 54 -104.04 -58.18 -53.29
CA TYR A 54 -103.03 -59.14 -53.72
C TYR A 54 -101.88 -59.16 -52.72
N ASN A 55 -101.46 -60.35 -52.30
CA ASN A 55 -100.23 -60.50 -51.52
C ASN A 55 -99.03 -60.43 -52.46
N LEU A 56 -98.33 -59.30 -52.46
CA LEU A 56 -97.14 -59.06 -53.27
C LEU A 56 -95.92 -59.27 -52.39
N THR A 57 -94.97 -60.10 -52.85
CA THR A 57 -93.67 -60.22 -52.20
C THR A 57 -92.61 -59.55 -53.04
N PHE A 58 -91.96 -58.54 -52.48
CA PHE A 58 -90.87 -57.79 -53.07
C PHE A 58 -89.55 -58.32 -52.55
N LYS A 59 -88.58 -58.45 -53.44
CA LYS A 59 -87.24 -58.91 -53.10
C LYS A 59 -86.19 -58.01 -53.75
N LEU A 60 -85.14 -57.68 -53.02
CA LEU A 60 -84.00 -56.96 -53.55
C LEU A 60 -82.80 -57.89 -53.70
N TYR A 61 -82.10 -57.75 -54.81
CA TYR A 61 -80.97 -58.56 -55.22
C TYR A 61 -79.81 -57.66 -55.65
N ASP A 62 -78.59 -58.16 -55.56
CA ASP A 62 -77.41 -57.53 -56.18
C ASP A 62 -77.05 -58.15 -57.55
N VAL A 63 -77.94 -58.99 -58.10
CA VAL A 63 -77.82 -59.59 -59.45
C VAL A 63 -79.15 -59.54 -60.21
N ALA A 64 -79.06 -59.38 -61.54
CA ALA A 64 -80.23 -59.24 -62.42
C ALA A 64 -81.06 -60.54 -62.59
N ALA A 65 -80.45 -61.72 -62.43
CA ALA A 65 -81.11 -63.03 -62.48
C ALA A 65 -80.41 -64.03 -61.54
N GLY A 66 -81.14 -64.99 -60.98
CA GLY A 66 -80.62 -65.92 -59.96
C GLY A 66 -80.34 -65.25 -58.61
N GLY A 67 -79.42 -65.80 -57.82
CA GLY A 67 -78.99 -65.24 -56.53
C GLY A 67 -80.02 -65.34 -55.39
N ALA A 68 -79.54 -65.23 -54.15
CA ALA A 68 -80.38 -65.14 -52.96
C ALA A 68 -80.92 -63.71 -52.78
N ALA A 69 -82.14 -63.58 -52.25
CA ALA A 69 -82.68 -62.26 -51.92
C ALA A 69 -81.93 -61.67 -50.72
N LEU A 70 -81.42 -60.45 -50.88
CA LEU A 70 -80.72 -59.72 -49.82
C LEU A 70 -81.70 -59.07 -48.84
N TRP A 71 -82.90 -58.78 -49.33
CA TRP A 71 -83.99 -58.26 -48.55
C TRP A 71 -85.31 -58.75 -49.16
N THR A 72 -86.29 -59.03 -48.31
CA THR A 72 -87.60 -59.55 -48.72
C THR A 72 -88.67 -58.89 -47.86
N GLU A 73 -89.77 -58.50 -48.49
CA GLU A 73 -90.94 -57.95 -47.83
C GLU A 73 -92.21 -58.43 -48.53
N THR A 74 -93.15 -58.96 -47.77
CA THR A 74 -94.49 -59.31 -48.28
C THR A 74 -95.51 -58.32 -47.74
N GLN A 75 -96.30 -57.72 -48.63
CA GLN A 75 -97.38 -56.80 -48.29
C GLN A 75 -98.69 -57.28 -48.91
N SER A 76 -99.81 -57.07 -48.21
CA SER A 76 -101.14 -57.17 -48.81
C SER A 76 -101.49 -55.82 -49.43
N VAL A 77 -101.55 -55.77 -50.76
CA VAL A 77 -101.63 -54.52 -51.53
C VAL A 77 -102.97 -54.48 -52.26
N VAL A 78 -103.68 -53.35 -52.12
CA VAL A 78 -104.90 -53.10 -52.89
C VAL A 78 -104.52 -52.78 -54.33
N VAL A 79 -105.07 -53.54 -55.27
CA VAL A 79 -104.91 -53.34 -56.71
C VAL A 79 -106.23 -52.81 -57.26
N ASN A 80 -106.17 -51.70 -57.99
CA ASN A 80 -107.34 -51.10 -58.65
C ASN A 80 -107.03 -50.89 -60.14
N LYS A 81 -107.84 -51.47 -61.02
CA LYS A 81 -107.65 -51.52 -62.49
C LYS A 81 -106.25 -51.99 -62.87
N GLY A 82 -105.74 -52.98 -62.14
CA GLY A 82 -104.38 -53.50 -62.26
C GLY A 82 -103.28 -52.65 -61.61
N MET A 83 -103.51 -51.40 -61.21
CA MET A 83 -102.47 -50.54 -60.64
C MET A 83 -102.30 -50.71 -59.14
N PHE A 84 -101.05 -50.64 -58.65
CA PHE A 84 -100.72 -50.60 -57.23
C PHE A 84 -99.59 -49.62 -56.92
N SER A 85 -99.55 -49.17 -55.65
CA SER A 85 -98.48 -48.33 -55.09
C SER A 85 -98.12 -48.83 -53.70
N VAL A 86 -96.83 -48.96 -53.43
CA VAL A 86 -96.28 -49.46 -52.16
C VAL A 86 -95.08 -48.63 -51.71
N ILE A 87 -94.81 -48.68 -50.40
CA ILE A 87 -93.58 -48.16 -49.82
C ILE A 87 -92.78 -49.36 -49.32
N LEU A 88 -91.68 -49.67 -50.00
CA LEU A 88 -90.73 -50.69 -49.59
C LEU A 88 -89.95 -50.21 -48.38
N GLY A 89 -89.71 -51.09 -47.42
CA GLY A 89 -89.07 -50.75 -46.15
C GLY A 89 -90.06 -50.47 -45.02
N SER A 90 -91.37 -50.52 -45.28
CA SER A 90 -92.41 -50.10 -44.32
C SER A 90 -92.88 -51.22 -43.39
N ALA A 91 -92.99 -52.45 -43.89
CA ALA A 91 -93.28 -53.64 -43.08
C ALA A 91 -92.01 -54.40 -42.67
N ASN A 92 -90.93 -54.33 -43.46
CA ASN A 92 -89.60 -54.84 -43.09
C ASN A 92 -88.53 -53.76 -43.32
N LEU A 93 -87.80 -53.36 -42.28
CA LEU A 93 -86.84 -52.26 -42.36
C LEU A 93 -85.79 -52.51 -43.46
N LEU A 94 -85.61 -51.52 -44.33
CA LEU A 94 -84.62 -51.58 -45.40
C LEU A 94 -83.24 -51.16 -44.85
N THR A 95 -82.32 -52.12 -44.73
CA THR A 95 -80.98 -51.94 -44.14
C THR A 95 -79.84 -51.95 -45.16
N LEU A 96 -80.15 -52.11 -46.44
CA LEU A 96 -79.13 -52.15 -47.50
C LEU A 96 -78.38 -50.80 -47.61
N PRO A 97 -77.05 -50.81 -47.83
CA PRO A 97 -76.22 -49.61 -47.86
C PRO A 97 -76.33 -48.75 -49.13
N PHE A 98 -76.90 -49.29 -50.22
CA PHE A 98 -76.99 -48.61 -51.53
C PHE A 98 -75.62 -48.16 -52.12
N ASP A 99 -74.55 -48.91 -51.81
CA ASP A 99 -73.18 -48.68 -52.28
C ASP A 99 -72.83 -49.45 -53.57
N LYS A 100 -73.78 -50.23 -54.11
CA LYS A 100 -73.69 -51.02 -55.35
C LYS A 100 -75.04 -51.10 -56.08
N PRO A 101 -75.12 -51.59 -57.34
CA PRO A 101 -76.39 -51.76 -58.06
C PRO A 101 -77.31 -52.81 -57.41
N TYR A 102 -78.61 -52.53 -57.37
CA TYR A 102 -79.64 -53.43 -56.84
C TYR A 102 -80.80 -53.60 -57.83
N TRP A 103 -81.43 -54.77 -57.84
CA TRP A 103 -82.59 -55.12 -58.66
C TRP A 103 -83.78 -55.56 -57.80
N LEU A 104 -84.97 -55.11 -58.16
CA LEU A 104 -86.25 -55.45 -57.55
C LEU A 104 -86.93 -56.59 -58.31
N GLY A 105 -87.18 -57.69 -57.60
CA GLY A 105 -88.03 -58.80 -58.02
C GLY A 105 -89.38 -58.79 -57.28
N MET A 106 -90.41 -59.35 -57.91
CA MET A 106 -91.77 -59.37 -57.37
C MET A 106 -92.47 -60.71 -57.67
N THR A 107 -93.15 -61.27 -56.67
CA THR A 107 -94.07 -62.41 -56.84
C THR A 107 -95.49 -62.00 -56.42
N VAL A 108 -96.49 -62.60 -57.05
CA VAL A 108 -97.91 -62.41 -56.72
C VAL A 108 -98.46 -63.70 -56.12
N GLY A 109 -98.95 -63.65 -54.88
CA GLY A 109 -99.39 -64.84 -54.15
C GLY A 109 -98.30 -65.91 -54.08
N SER A 110 -98.64 -67.14 -54.48
CA SER A 110 -97.71 -68.28 -54.58
C SER A 110 -97.17 -68.52 -55.99
N GLY A 111 -97.30 -67.55 -56.90
CA GLY A 111 -96.80 -67.64 -58.27
C GLY A 111 -95.27 -67.55 -58.37
N SER A 112 -94.74 -67.84 -59.56
CA SER A 112 -93.32 -67.64 -59.88
C SER A 112 -92.94 -66.16 -59.85
N GLU A 113 -91.67 -65.87 -59.54
CA GLU A 113 -91.14 -64.49 -59.58
C GLU A 113 -91.20 -63.93 -61.01
N MET A 114 -91.72 -62.72 -61.14
CA MET A 114 -91.82 -62.04 -62.43
C MET A 114 -90.42 -61.75 -62.96
N THR A 115 -90.22 -62.00 -64.26
CA THR A 115 -88.95 -61.75 -64.95
C THR A 115 -89.19 -60.84 -66.16
N PRO A 116 -88.24 -59.94 -66.50
CA PRO A 116 -86.98 -59.65 -65.80
C PRO A 116 -87.16 -58.78 -64.53
N ARG A 117 -86.17 -58.80 -63.62
CA ARG A 117 -86.13 -57.90 -62.44
C ARG A 117 -85.82 -56.46 -62.84
N ILE A 118 -86.26 -55.49 -62.04
CA ILE A 118 -86.17 -54.06 -62.35
C ILE A 118 -84.97 -53.42 -61.61
N PRO A 119 -84.02 -52.76 -62.28
CA PRO A 119 -82.88 -52.11 -61.62
C PRO A 119 -83.28 -50.82 -60.86
N LEU A 120 -82.65 -50.57 -59.71
CA LEU A 120 -82.78 -49.30 -58.96
C LEU A 120 -81.74 -48.27 -59.43
N SER A 121 -82.12 -46.98 -59.49
CA SER A 121 -81.25 -45.88 -59.94
C SER A 121 -81.34 -44.63 -59.02
N SER A 122 -80.27 -43.82 -58.97
CA SER A 122 -80.18 -42.60 -58.16
C SER A 122 -80.92 -41.41 -58.76
N ALA A 123 -81.47 -40.53 -57.90
CA ALA A 123 -82.03 -39.25 -58.32
C ALA A 123 -80.91 -38.27 -58.75
N PRO A 124 -81.10 -37.43 -59.79
CA PRO A 124 -80.08 -36.53 -60.32
C PRO A 124 -79.40 -35.59 -59.29
N TYR A 125 -80.14 -35.08 -58.29
CA TYR A 125 -79.60 -34.16 -57.28
C TYR A 125 -78.65 -34.82 -56.26
N SER A 126 -78.68 -36.14 -56.13
CA SER A 126 -77.86 -36.87 -55.15
C SER A 126 -76.44 -37.17 -55.63
N PHE A 127 -76.07 -36.82 -56.87
CA PHE A 127 -74.73 -37.07 -57.42
C PHE A 127 -73.62 -36.21 -56.78
N ARG A 128 -73.95 -35.09 -56.12
CA ARG A 128 -72.95 -34.08 -55.65
C ARG A 128 -72.32 -34.35 -54.28
N THR A 129 -72.75 -35.36 -53.52
CA THR A 129 -72.35 -35.56 -52.11
C THR A 129 -71.08 -36.39 -51.88
N ASN A 130 -70.25 -36.65 -52.90
CA ASN A 130 -69.16 -37.62 -52.81
C ASN A 130 -67.82 -37.10 -52.18
N THR A 131 -67.55 -35.79 -52.07
CA THR A 131 -66.29 -35.27 -51.47
C THR A 131 -66.43 -33.88 -50.80
N VAL A 132 -65.57 -33.56 -49.81
CA VAL A 132 -65.35 -32.20 -49.26
C VAL A 132 -64.14 -31.57 -49.99
N PRO A 133 -64.28 -30.43 -50.69
CA PRO A 133 -63.18 -29.83 -51.45
C PRO A 133 -62.02 -29.27 -50.61
N ASP A 134 -60.82 -29.19 -51.20
CA ASP A 134 -59.67 -28.49 -50.63
C ASP A 134 -59.98 -27.02 -50.32
N SER A 135 -59.35 -26.48 -49.27
CA SER A 135 -59.55 -25.11 -48.76
C SER A 135 -61.00 -24.76 -48.36
N SER A 136 -61.91 -25.74 -48.36
CA SER A 136 -63.29 -25.50 -47.96
C SER A 136 -63.43 -25.22 -46.46
N ILE A 137 -62.42 -25.52 -45.62
CA ILE A 137 -62.41 -25.17 -44.20
C ILE A 137 -61.65 -23.86 -43.99
N THR A 138 -62.40 -22.75 -43.98
CA THR A 138 -61.89 -21.40 -43.65
C THR A 138 -61.82 -21.19 -42.14
N THR A 139 -61.14 -20.13 -41.68
CA THR A 139 -61.11 -19.73 -40.26
C THR A 139 -62.50 -19.59 -39.64
N SER A 140 -63.48 -19.09 -40.39
CA SER A 140 -64.89 -18.98 -39.94
C SER A 140 -65.59 -20.33 -39.72
N LYS A 141 -65.09 -21.41 -40.34
CA LYS A 141 -65.59 -22.78 -40.15
C LYS A 141 -64.89 -23.49 -39.00
N ILE A 142 -63.80 -22.92 -38.48
CA ILE A 142 -63.11 -23.38 -37.28
C ILE A 142 -63.72 -22.63 -36.10
N ALA A 143 -64.56 -23.31 -35.31
CA ALA A 143 -65.14 -22.70 -34.12
C ALA A 143 -64.04 -22.22 -33.15
N GLN A 144 -64.31 -21.17 -32.39
CA GLN A 144 -63.39 -20.69 -31.36
C GLN A 144 -63.06 -21.83 -30.37
N GLY A 145 -61.78 -22.14 -30.18
CA GLY A 145 -61.34 -23.27 -29.35
C GLY A 145 -61.46 -24.65 -30.02
N ALA A 146 -61.79 -24.72 -31.32
CA ALA A 146 -61.75 -25.98 -32.05
C ALA A 146 -60.32 -26.53 -32.19
N VAL A 147 -59.31 -25.66 -32.24
CA VAL A 147 -57.88 -26.02 -32.18
C VAL A 147 -57.29 -25.46 -30.88
N THR A 148 -57.02 -26.33 -29.91
CA THR A 148 -56.44 -25.98 -28.60
C THR A 148 -55.00 -26.48 -28.49
N ASN A 149 -54.26 -26.01 -27.47
CA ASN A 149 -52.91 -26.48 -27.18
C ASN A 149 -52.78 -28.01 -27.02
N SER A 150 -53.85 -28.69 -26.58
CA SER A 150 -53.93 -30.15 -26.44
C SER A 150 -54.17 -30.87 -27.76
N LYS A 151 -54.72 -30.18 -28.76
CA LYS A 151 -55.04 -30.72 -30.09
C LYS A 151 -53.89 -30.57 -31.09
N ILE A 152 -52.83 -29.84 -30.72
CA ILE A 152 -51.60 -29.71 -31.52
C ILE A 152 -50.54 -30.63 -30.93
N ALA A 153 -50.07 -31.60 -31.73
CA ALA A 153 -49.02 -32.53 -31.32
C ALA A 153 -47.71 -31.80 -30.93
N SER A 154 -46.91 -32.43 -30.07
CA SER A 154 -45.62 -31.88 -29.65
C SER A 154 -44.68 -31.68 -30.87
N GLY A 155 -43.90 -30.59 -30.86
CA GLY A 155 -42.92 -30.28 -31.90
C GLY A 155 -43.47 -29.73 -33.23
N GLN A 156 -44.79 -29.51 -33.35
CA GLN A 156 -45.39 -29.03 -34.60
C GLN A 156 -45.35 -27.50 -34.77
N VAL A 157 -45.45 -26.74 -33.68
CA VAL A 157 -45.44 -25.26 -33.69
C VAL A 157 -44.81 -24.71 -32.40
N VAL A 158 -44.21 -23.52 -32.48
CA VAL A 158 -43.80 -22.75 -31.29
C VAL A 158 -45.06 -22.09 -30.70
N LYS A 159 -45.38 -22.39 -29.43
CA LYS A 159 -46.61 -21.90 -28.76
C LYS A 159 -46.45 -20.50 -28.14
N SER A 160 -45.26 -20.20 -27.63
CA SER A 160 -44.87 -18.89 -27.09
C SER A 160 -43.37 -18.82 -26.84
N ILE A 161 -42.78 -17.63 -26.86
CA ILE A 161 -41.45 -17.34 -26.32
C ILE A 161 -41.63 -16.32 -25.19
N ASN A 162 -41.35 -16.71 -23.94
CA ASN A 162 -41.58 -15.86 -22.75
C ASN A 162 -42.96 -15.18 -22.70
N SER A 163 -44.02 -15.94 -23.00
CA SER A 163 -45.43 -15.48 -23.07
C SER A 163 -45.79 -14.58 -24.27
N LEU A 164 -44.82 -14.16 -25.09
CA LEU A 164 -45.08 -13.51 -26.38
C LEU A 164 -45.64 -14.53 -27.39
N LYS A 165 -46.56 -14.08 -28.23
CA LYS A 165 -47.26 -14.84 -29.26
C LYS A 165 -47.13 -14.09 -30.61
N ASP A 166 -47.45 -14.79 -31.70
CA ASP A 166 -47.38 -14.26 -33.08
C ASP A 166 -45.96 -13.91 -33.54
N ASP A 167 -45.78 -12.84 -34.31
CA ASP A 167 -44.47 -12.40 -34.81
C ASP A 167 -43.60 -11.88 -33.65
N VAL A 168 -42.72 -12.74 -33.12
CA VAL A 168 -41.76 -12.41 -32.07
C VAL A 168 -40.42 -12.00 -32.69
N THR A 169 -40.00 -10.74 -32.48
CA THR A 169 -38.69 -10.23 -32.93
C THR A 169 -37.64 -10.39 -31.82
N ILE A 170 -36.49 -11.00 -32.13
CA ILE A 170 -35.34 -11.13 -31.21
C ILE A 170 -34.23 -10.18 -31.68
N THR A 171 -34.05 -9.05 -31.00
CA THR A 171 -33.03 -8.04 -31.33
C THR A 171 -31.79 -8.19 -30.46
N ALA A 172 -30.61 -8.18 -31.08
CA ALA A 172 -29.34 -8.23 -30.36
C ALA A 172 -29.05 -6.88 -29.66
N GLY A 173 -28.66 -6.92 -28.38
CA GLY A 173 -28.11 -5.76 -27.67
C GLY A 173 -26.62 -5.57 -27.96
N SER A 174 -25.99 -4.55 -27.36
CA SER A 174 -24.55 -4.32 -27.46
C SER A 174 -23.75 -5.56 -27.00
N ASN A 175 -22.70 -5.93 -27.75
CA ASN A 175 -21.83 -7.09 -27.49
C ASN A 175 -22.53 -8.47 -27.51
N VAL A 176 -23.76 -8.54 -28.01
CA VAL A 176 -24.49 -9.79 -28.21
C VAL A 176 -24.67 -10.01 -29.71
N SER A 177 -24.53 -11.25 -30.15
CA SER A 177 -24.91 -11.72 -31.48
C SER A 177 -26.09 -12.66 -31.35
N VAL A 178 -27.10 -12.46 -32.20
CA VAL A 178 -28.22 -13.38 -32.36
C VAL A 178 -28.07 -13.98 -33.75
N THR A 179 -27.87 -15.30 -33.82
CA THR A 179 -27.74 -16.03 -35.09
C THR A 179 -28.77 -17.13 -35.16
N SER A 180 -29.33 -17.34 -36.34
CA SER A 180 -30.27 -18.43 -36.61
C SER A 180 -29.65 -19.42 -37.59
N SER A 181 -29.72 -20.71 -37.28
CA SER A 181 -29.32 -21.80 -38.18
C SER A 181 -30.29 -22.98 -38.03
N GLY A 182 -30.98 -23.34 -39.11
CA GLY A 182 -32.07 -24.31 -39.06
C GLY A 182 -33.14 -23.89 -38.05
N ASN A 183 -33.49 -24.79 -37.12
CA ASN A 183 -34.46 -24.55 -36.06
C ASN A 183 -33.81 -24.03 -34.75
N ALA A 184 -32.52 -23.66 -34.75
CA ALA A 184 -31.81 -23.14 -33.59
C ALA A 184 -31.62 -21.61 -33.68
N VAL A 185 -31.91 -20.93 -32.57
CA VAL A 185 -31.52 -19.52 -32.35
C VAL A 185 -30.42 -19.52 -31.29
N THR A 186 -29.23 -19.05 -31.66
CA THR A 186 -28.08 -18.93 -30.77
C THR A 186 -27.89 -17.48 -30.37
N ILE A 187 -27.83 -17.23 -29.06
CA ILE A 187 -27.54 -15.93 -28.46
C ILE A 187 -26.17 -16.03 -27.78
N ALA A 188 -25.18 -15.31 -28.28
CA ALA A 188 -23.80 -15.40 -27.80
C ALA A 188 -23.15 -14.01 -27.64
N ALA A 189 -22.27 -13.86 -26.65
CA ALA A 189 -21.44 -12.67 -26.51
C ALA A 189 -20.41 -12.59 -27.66
N SER A 190 -20.29 -11.44 -28.32
CA SER A 190 -19.34 -11.22 -29.40
C SER A 190 -17.97 -10.81 -28.86
N GLY A 191 -17.05 -11.76 -28.64
CA GLY A 191 -15.65 -11.49 -28.27
C GLY A 191 -15.27 -11.96 -26.85
N GLY A 192 -14.11 -12.60 -26.74
CA GLY A 192 -13.66 -13.30 -25.52
C GLY A 192 -13.31 -12.38 -24.37
N GLY A 193 -14.16 -12.36 -23.33
CA GLY A 193 -13.87 -11.78 -22.03
C GLY A 193 -15.14 -11.38 -21.27
N ILE A 194 -15.08 -11.44 -19.93
CA ILE A 194 -16.05 -10.72 -19.08
C ILE A 194 -15.78 -9.22 -19.30
N THR A 195 -16.61 -8.56 -20.11
CA THR A 195 -16.75 -7.11 -20.03
C THR A 195 -17.78 -6.85 -18.93
N LEU A 196 -17.32 -6.50 -17.72
CA LEU A 196 -18.23 -6.06 -16.65
C LEU A 196 -18.93 -4.78 -17.12
N PRO A 197 -20.27 -4.77 -17.32
CA PRO A 197 -20.97 -3.52 -17.52
C PRO A 197 -21.15 -2.85 -16.16
N TYR A 198 -20.14 -2.10 -15.73
CA TYR A 198 -20.38 -1.07 -14.71
C TYR A 198 -19.80 0.24 -15.22
N SER A 199 -20.60 0.95 -16.01
CA SER A 199 -20.43 2.36 -16.34
C SER A 199 -21.38 3.26 -15.54
N GLY A 200 -22.04 2.71 -14.52
CA GLY A 200 -22.95 3.46 -13.64
C GLY A 200 -22.17 4.29 -12.62
N THR A 201 -22.70 5.44 -12.23
CA THR A 201 -22.30 6.14 -11.01
C THR A 201 -23.13 5.56 -9.85
N THR A 202 -22.50 5.00 -8.83
CA THR A 202 -23.21 4.73 -7.58
C THR A 202 -23.42 6.06 -6.88
N ALA A 203 -24.68 6.46 -6.71
CA ALA A 203 -25.02 7.61 -5.85
C ALA A 203 -24.80 7.32 -4.35
N SER A 204 -24.34 6.12 -3.99
CA SER A 204 -24.15 5.64 -2.62
C SER A 204 -22.75 5.04 -2.44
N PRO A 205 -22.04 5.28 -1.32
CA PRO A 205 -20.71 4.72 -1.08
C PRO A 205 -20.75 3.18 -1.06
N GLY A 206 -20.14 2.53 -2.04
CA GLY A 206 -20.04 1.08 -2.13
C GLY A 206 -19.15 0.63 -3.30
N PRO A 207 -18.60 -0.60 -3.27
CA PRO A 207 -17.76 -1.09 -4.36
C PRO A 207 -18.62 -1.34 -5.61
N GLY A 208 -18.19 -0.83 -6.77
CA GLY A 208 -18.82 -1.14 -8.06
C GLY A 208 -18.62 -2.61 -8.50
N PHE A 209 -17.61 -3.30 -7.94
CA PHE A 209 -17.31 -4.71 -8.15
C PHE A 209 -16.62 -5.29 -6.91
N SER A 210 -17.04 -6.47 -6.44
CA SER A 210 -16.44 -7.16 -5.27
C SER A 210 -16.26 -8.65 -5.53
N VAL A 211 -15.09 -9.19 -5.20
CA VAL A 211 -14.80 -10.63 -5.24
C VAL A 211 -14.47 -11.12 -3.82
N THR A 212 -15.08 -12.21 -3.39
CA THR A 212 -14.83 -12.82 -2.07
C THR A 212 -14.44 -14.28 -2.24
N ASN A 213 -13.26 -14.67 -1.75
CA ASN A 213 -12.81 -16.06 -1.66
C ASN A 213 -12.69 -16.42 -0.17
N SER A 214 -13.59 -17.27 0.34
CA SER A 214 -13.64 -17.69 1.74
C SER A 214 -12.89 -18.99 2.04
N SER A 215 -12.36 -19.66 1.01
CA SER A 215 -11.68 -20.97 1.12
C SER A 215 -10.16 -20.90 1.14
N GLY A 216 -9.56 -19.72 0.90
CA GLY A 216 -8.10 -19.49 0.90
C GLY A 216 -7.45 -19.55 -0.49
N ASP A 217 -6.19 -19.11 -0.57
CA ASP A 217 -5.33 -18.85 -1.74
C ASP A 217 -5.48 -17.49 -2.44
N ILE A 218 -5.99 -17.44 -3.69
CA ILE A 218 -5.95 -16.22 -4.52
C ILE A 218 -7.38 -15.84 -4.92
N ALA A 219 -7.84 -14.66 -4.49
CA ALA A 219 -9.16 -14.13 -4.91
C ALA A 219 -9.15 -13.62 -6.36
N VAL A 220 -8.05 -12.99 -6.79
CA VAL A 220 -7.84 -12.51 -8.16
C VAL A 220 -6.39 -12.75 -8.56
N ARG A 221 -6.16 -13.50 -9.64
CA ARG A 221 -4.84 -13.68 -10.26
C ARG A 221 -4.80 -12.92 -11.58
N ALA A 222 -3.97 -11.88 -11.64
CA ALA A 222 -3.78 -11.10 -12.86
C ALA A 222 -2.37 -11.36 -13.40
N LEU A 223 -2.28 -12.02 -14.56
CA LEU A 223 -1.04 -12.43 -15.20
C LEU A 223 -0.96 -11.81 -16.59
N ALA A 224 0.10 -11.03 -16.86
CA ALA A 224 0.45 -10.58 -18.19
C ALA A 224 1.69 -11.34 -18.68
N THR A 225 1.57 -12.11 -19.76
CA THR A 225 2.68 -12.88 -20.36
C THR A 225 2.97 -12.41 -21.79
N ASN A 226 4.20 -11.90 -21.98
CA ASN A 226 4.98 -11.70 -23.22
C ASN A 226 4.37 -10.97 -24.43
N ASN A 227 5.03 -9.88 -24.83
CA ASN A 227 5.65 -9.75 -26.15
C ASN A 227 6.92 -8.87 -26.01
N ALA A 228 8.00 -9.24 -26.69
CA ALA A 228 9.29 -8.55 -26.57
C ALA A 228 9.12 -7.07 -26.98
N ASN A 229 9.55 -6.14 -26.12
CA ASN A 229 9.53 -4.67 -26.26
C ASN A 229 8.30 -3.88 -25.76
N VAL A 230 7.43 -4.42 -24.90
CA VAL A 230 6.32 -3.65 -24.29
C VAL A 230 6.27 -3.80 -22.77
N ILE A 231 5.85 -2.74 -22.05
CA ILE A 231 5.60 -2.80 -20.59
C ILE A 231 4.31 -3.60 -20.35
N ASN A 232 4.41 -4.69 -19.58
CA ASN A 232 3.28 -5.53 -19.23
C ASN A 232 2.76 -5.15 -17.83
N TYR A 233 1.47 -4.82 -17.73
CA TYR A 233 0.80 -4.60 -16.46
C TYR A 233 -0.04 -5.81 -16.10
N GLY A 234 0.33 -6.53 -15.02
CA GLY A 234 -0.55 -7.56 -14.45
C GLY A 234 -1.84 -6.93 -13.90
N LEU A 235 -1.73 -5.77 -13.25
CA LEU A 235 -2.84 -4.93 -12.78
C LEU A 235 -2.51 -3.47 -13.07
N TYR A 236 -3.44 -2.71 -13.67
CA TYR A 236 -3.33 -1.28 -13.88
C TYR A 236 -4.52 -0.58 -13.22
N ALA A 237 -4.26 0.16 -12.14
CA ALA A 237 -5.30 0.78 -11.32
C ALA A 237 -5.04 2.29 -11.21
N GLU A 238 -5.94 3.09 -11.79
CA GLU A 238 -5.88 4.55 -11.77
C GLU A 238 -6.98 5.12 -10.88
N ALA A 239 -6.66 6.16 -10.12
CA ALA A 239 -7.64 6.93 -9.36
C ALA A 239 -7.37 8.43 -9.56
N TYR A 240 -8.32 9.12 -10.20
CA TYR A 240 -8.23 10.55 -10.49
C TYR A 240 -8.93 11.38 -9.39
N GLY A 241 -8.39 12.56 -9.08
CA GLY A 241 -8.92 13.49 -8.07
C GLY A 241 -7.94 13.75 -6.92
N ALA A 242 -8.17 14.83 -6.15
CA ALA A 242 -7.23 15.32 -5.14
C ALA A 242 -6.90 14.34 -3.99
N GLN A 243 -7.63 13.21 -3.89
CA GLN A 243 -7.45 12.17 -2.86
C GLN A 243 -7.49 10.73 -3.43
N GLY A 244 -7.22 10.55 -4.73
CA GLY A 244 -7.29 9.24 -5.39
C GLY A 244 -6.28 8.22 -4.81
N ARG A 245 -6.71 6.95 -4.65
CA ARG A 245 -5.85 5.82 -4.29
C ARG A 245 -5.94 4.76 -5.38
N GLY A 246 -4.84 4.51 -6.11
CA GLY A 246 -4.81 3.49 -7.17
C GLY A 246 -4.91 2.06 -6.62
N VAL A 247 -4.06 1.71 -5.66
CA VAL A 247 -4.07 0.41 -4.96
C VAL A 247 -4.09 0.64 -3.46
N ALA A 248 -5.09 0.10 -2.75
CA ALA A 248 -5.20 0.18 -1.30
C ALA A 248 -5.35 -1.23 -0.72
N GLY A 249 -4.28 -1.74 -0.09
CA GLY A 249 -4.27 -3.02 0.58
C GLY A 249 -4.51 -2.86 2.09
N ALA A 250 -5.49 -3.59 2.63
CA ALA A 250 -5.74 -3.68 4.07
C ALA A 250 -5.65 -5.16 4.48
N VAL A 251 -4.86 -5.44 5.51
CA VAL A 251 -4.65 -6.80 6.03
C VAL A 251 -4.63 -6.76 7.56
N SER A 252 -5.19 -7.78 8.21
CA SER A 252 -5.18 -7.91 9.68
C SER A 252 -3.79 -8.26 10.23
N SER A 253 -2.98 -9.01 9.46
CA SER A 253 -1.57 -9.28 9.71
C SER A 253 -0.83 -9.64 8.41
N GLY A 254 0.35 -9.10 8.17
CA GLY A 254 1.17 -9.39 6.98
C GLY A 254 1.42 -8.14 6.12
N HIS A 255 1.63 -8.33 4.81
CA HIS A 255 1.88 -7.23 3.87
C HIS A 255 0.57 -6.78 3.23
N GLY A 256 0.18 -5.51 3.40
CA GLY A 256 -0.98 -4.93 2.70
C GLY A 256 -0.74 -4.84 1.18
N VAL A 257 0.50 -4.53 0.78
CA VAL A 257 0.99 -4.59 -0.60
C VAL A 257 2.37 -5.24 -0.57
N HIS A 258 2.56 -6.32 -1.33
CA HIS A 258 3.83 -7.03 -1.45
C HIS A 258 4.33 -6.93 -2.90
N GLY A 259 5.48 -6.31 -3.09
CA GLY A 259 6.15 -6.20 -4.39
C GLY A 259 7.42 -7.03 -4.42
N GLU A 260 7.43 -8.10 -5.20
CA GLU A 260 8.58 -8.99 -5.38
C GLU A 260 9.07 -8.90 -6.82
N ALA A 261 10.38 -8.68 -6.98
CA ALA A 261 11.04 -8.82 -8.26
C ALA A 261 11.94 -10.07 -8.23
N ILE A 262 11.60 -11.08 -9.02
CA ILE A 262 12.29 -12.38 -9.06
C ILE A 262 13.68 -12.36 -9.74
N SER A 263 14.11 -11.20 -10.24
CA SER A 263 15.40 -10.99 -10.90
C SER A 263 15.90 -9.57 -10.64
N SER A 264 16.63 -8.92 -11.56
CA SER A 264 17.21 -7.57 -11.41
C SER A 264 16.18 -6.41 -11.40
N GLY A 265 14.94 -6.68 -11.02
CA GLY A 265 13.84 -5.70 -11.03
C GLY A 265 13.69 -4.97 -9.70
N VAL A 266 12.84 -3.94 -9.70
CA VAL A 266 12.46 -3.19 -8.49
C VAL A 266 11.16 -3.78 -7.95
N GLY A 267 11.16 -4.25 -6.69
CA GLY A 267 9.95 -4.78 -6.05
C GLY A 267 8.85 -3.73 -5.89
N VAL A 268 9.19 -2.52 -5.45
CA VAL A 268 8.28 -1.37 -5.34
C VAL A 268 8.98 -0.09 -5.82
N TYR A 269 8.44 0.55 -6.87
CA TYR A 269 8.97 1.81 -7.41
C TYR A 269 7.97 2.96 -7.18
N GLY A 270 8.29 3.86 -6.25
CA GLY A 270 7.50 5.06 -5.99
C GLY A 270 8.11 6.30 -6.65
N LYS A 271 7.44 6.87 -7.64
CA LYS A 271 7.84 8.12 -8.31
C LYS A 271 6.77 9.19 -8.10
N SER A 272 7.18 10.36 -7.63
CA SER A 272 6.32 11.54 -7.53
C SER A 272 7.06 12.76 -8.10
N VAL A 273 6.32 13.61 -8.83
CA VAL A 273 6.87 14.82 -9.47
C VAL A 273 6.70 16.06 -8.59
N GLY A 274 5.77 16.02 -7.62
CA GLY A 274 5.44 17.16 -6.76
C GLY A 274 5.24 16.83 -5.28
N GLY A 275 5.57 15.60 -4.86
CA GLY A 275 5.46 15.15 -3.47
C GLY A 275 6.38 13.96 -3.21
N ASP A 276 6.14 13.21 -2.13
CA ASP A 276 6.97 12.07 -1.77
C ASP A 276 6.72 10.86 -2.69
N GLY A 277 7.80 10.17 -3.10
CA GLY A 277 7.70 8.94 -3.89
C GLY A 277 7.26 7.73 -3.07
N VAL A 278 7.82 7.57 -1.85
CA VAL A 278 7.48 6.50 -0.89
C VAL A 278 7.48 7.10 0.52
N VAL A 279 6.40 6.92 1.27
CA VAL A 279 6.28 7.37 2.66
C VAL A 279 6.03 6.16 3.56
N GLY A 280 6.89 5.97 4.56
CA GLY A 280 6.70 4.96 5.61
C GLY A 280 6.31 5.61 6.92
N TRP A 281 5.14 5.27 7.47
CA TRP A 281 4.65 5.76 8.75
C TRP A 281 4.31 4.61 9.70
N THR A 282 4.70 4.73 10.97
CA THR A 282 4.27 3.82 12.03
C THR A 282 3.90 4.60 13.29
N GLY A 283 2.75 4.30 13.88
CA GLY A 283 2.36 4.81 15.21
C GLY A 283 2.79 3.88 16.35
N ALA A 284 3.42 2.74 16.04
CA ALA A 284 3.81 1.74 17.03
C ALA A 284 5.25 1.94 17.51
N ALA A 285 5.46 1.76 18.82
CA ALA A 285 6.80 1.76 19.43
C ALA A 285 7.68 0.64 18.84
N ASN A 286 8.98 0.89 18.71
CA ASN A 286 9.99 -0.08 18.24
C ASN A 286 9.74 -0.62 16.82
N LYS A 287 9.15 0.19 15.94
CA LYS A 287 8.95 -0.13 14.52
C LYS A 287 9.57 0.95 13.65
N SER A 288 9.94 0.57 12.43
CA SER A 288 10.49 1.49 11.43
C SER A 288 9.37 1.93 10.48
N GLY A 289 9.33 3.22 10.15
CA GLY A 289 8.48 3.71 9.05
C GLY A 289 8.96 3.15 7.71
N VAL A 290 10.27 3.25 7.44
CA VAL A 290 10.96 2.64 6.29
C VAL A 290 12.10 1.77 6.82
N PHE A 291 12.19 0.52 6.38
CA PHE A 291 13.24 -0.42 6.79
C PHE A 291 13.99 -0.92 5.56
N GLY A 292 15.28 -0.56 5.46
CA GLY A 292 16.18 -1.06 4.43
C GLY A 292 17.08 -2.16 4.99
N HIS A 293 17.07 -3.35 4.38
CA HIS A 293 17.87 -4.51 4.79
C HIS A 293 18.49 -5.19 3.57
N THR A 294 19.75 -5.57 3.70
CA THR A 294 20.47 -6.41 2.73
C THR A 294 21.02 -7.63 3.46
N ALA A 295 20.89 -8.80 2.85
CA ALA A 295 21.46 -10.05 3.35
C ALA A 295 22.78 -10.43 2.66
N ALA A 296 23.24 -9.61 1.69
CA ALA A 296 24.44 -9.86 0.90
C ALA A 296 25.60 -8.97 1.34
N ASP A 297 26.82 -9.51 1.25
CA ASP A 297 28.07 -8.76 1.41
C ASP A 297 28.09 -7.56 0.46
N SER A 298 28.56 -6.40 0.96
CA SER A 298 28.59 -5.13 0.22
C SER A 298 27.22 -4.57 -0.21
N GLY A 299 26.11 -5.10 0.31
CA GLY A 299 24.80 -4.53 0.03
C GLY A 299 24.56 -3.20 0.75
N ILE A 300 23.64 -2.40 0.22
CA ILE A 300 23.23 -1.11 0.81
C ILE A 300 21.78 -1.23 1.25
N GLY A 301 21.51 -1.13 2.55
CA GLY A 301 20.15 -1.16 3.09
C GLY A 301 19.33 0.08 2.71
N VAL A 302 19.91 1.27 2.91
CA VAL A 302 19.30 2.57 2.54
C VAL A 302 20.37 3.42 1.84
N SER A 303 20.07 3.91 0.64
CA SER A 303 20.93 4.82 -0.12
C SER A 303 20.15 6.07 -0.46
N GLY A 304 20.77 7.24 -0.33
CA GLY A 304 20.20 8.53 -0.70
C GLY A 304 21.19 9.32 -1.54
N ILE A 305 20.80 9.67 -2.76
CA ILE A 305 21.59 10.50 -3.69
C ILE A 305 20.89 11.85 -3.83
N ALA A 306 21.66 12.93 -3.74
CA ALA A 306 21.18 14.30 -3.83
C ALA A 306 22.00 15.07 -4.87
N ASP A 307 21.48 15.18 -6.09
CA ASP A 307 22.20 15.75 -7.24
C ASP A 307 21.96 17.26 -7.45
N ALA A 308 21.36 17.94 -6.47
CA ALA A 308 21.00 19.36 -6.56
C ALA A 308 21.60 20.19 -5.41
N SER A 309 21.87 21.46 -5.68
CA SER A 309 22.34 22.40 -4.64
C SER A 309 21.31 22.51 -3.51
N GLY A 310 21.75 22.27 -2.27
CA GLY A 310 20.89 22.27 -1.08
C GLY A 310 20.12 20.97 -0.83
N ALA A 311 20.25 19.95 -1.68
CA ALA A 311 19.62 18.66 -1.46
C ALA A 311 20.42 17.81 -0.44
N VAL A 312 19.70 16.98 0.32
CA VAL A 312 20.27 16.09 1.33
C VAL A 312 19.95 14.65 0.93
N GLY A 313 20.98 13.80 0.79
CA GLY A 313 20.79 12.40 0.38
C GLY A 313 20.07 11.59 1.45
N VAL A 314 20.57 11.62 2.69
CA VAL A 314 19.94 10.99 3.84
C VAL A 314 19.79 12.02 4.95
N TYR A 315 18.55 12.29 5.36
CA TYR A 315 18.22 13.27 6.40
C TYR A 315 17.55 12.59 7.58
N ALA A 316 18.17 12.68 8.76
CA ALA A 316 17.57 12.26 10.02
C ALA A 316 17.23 13.52 10.84
N TYR A 317 15.95 13.77 11.06
CA TYR A 317 15.46 14.88 11.86
C TYR A 317 14.55 14.38 12.97
N ASN A 318 14.73 14.94 14.16
CA ASN A 318 13.89 14.63 15.31
C ASN A 318 13.52 15.93 16.02
N SER A 319 12.24 16.08 16.35
CA SER A 319 11.67 17.28 16.98
C SER A 319 11.64 17.25 18.51
N VAL A 320 12.13 16.18 19.16
CA VAL A 320 12.13 16.02 20.63
C VAL A 320 13.53 15.78 21.22
N THR A 321 13.71 16.15 22.49
CA THR A 321 15.01 16.45 23.13
C THR A 321 15.93 15.27 23.49
N ARG A 322 15.66 14.02 23.08
CA ARG A 322 16.45 12.84 23.55
C ARG A 322 16.52 11.66 22.58
N THR A 323 17.04 11.86 21.37
CA THR A 323 17.19 10.75 20.41
C THR A 323 18.53 10.75 19.71
N SER A 324 19.04 9.55 19.42
CA SER A 324 20.30 9.31 18.72
C SER A 324 20.04 8.87 17.28
N ALA A 325 20.79 9.44 16.32
CA ALA A 325 20.99 8.81 15.01
C ALA A 325 22.18 7.85 15.17
N ARG A 326 21.92 6.54 15.10
CA ARG A 326 22.96 5.52 15.20
C ARG A 326 23.48 5.19 13.80
N LEU A 327 24.77 5.40 13.57
CA LEU A 327 25.46 5.06 12.33
C LEU A 327 26.61 4.09 12.69
N GLY A 328 26.43 2.80 12.37
CA GLY A 328 27.41 1.74 12.68
C GLY A 328 26.86 0.60 13.54
N THR A 329 27.69 -0.42 13.76
CA THR A 329 27.43 -1.57 14.66
C THR A 329 28.54 -1.67 15.71
N GLU A 330 28.51 -2.67 16.60
CA GLU A 330 29.62 -2.95 17.53
C GLU A 330 30.97 -3.20 16.83
N THR A 331 30.96 -3.54 15.54
CA THR A 331 32.15 -3.89 14.74
C THR A 331 32.49 -2.90 13.61
N HIS A 332 31.60 -1.98 13.23
CA HIS A 332 31.79 -1.10 12.07
C HIS A 332 31.39 0.35 12.36
N GLY A 333 32.19 1.31 11.88
CA GLY A 333 32.03 2.75 12.14
C GLY A 333 31.46 3.57 10.98
N LEU A 334 31.40 4.89 11.18
CA LEU A 334 31.06 5.87 10.14
C LEU A 334 32.28 6.15 9.26
N GLU A 335 32.22 5.78 7.98
CA GLU A 335 33.22 6.15 6.98
C GLU A 335 32.80 7.45 6.27
N VAL A 336 33.69 8.46 6.23
CA VAL A 336 33.45 9.71 5.49
C VAL A 336 34.63 9.96 4.54
N SER A 337 34.38 9.81 3.25
CA SER A 337 35.33 10.17 2.19
C SER A 337 35.14 11.63 1.78
N GLY A 338 36.04 12.53 2.20
CA GLY A 338 36.02 13.96 1.85
C GLY A 338 35.93 14.90 3.06
N LEU A 339 35.57 16.17 2.81
CA LEU A 339 35.39 17.16 3.86
C LEU A 339 34.11 16.89 4.66
N SER A 340 34.24 16.77 5.98
CA SER A 340 33.12 16.66 6.92
C SER A 340 33.02 17.89 7.81
N ARG A 341 31.80 18.35 8.08
CA ARG A 341 31.51 19.48 8.98
C ARG A 341 30.40 19.10 9.94
N PHE A 342 30.70 19.17 11.24
CA PHE A 342 29.71 19.03 12.31
C PHE A 342 29.32 20.44 12.79
N VAL A 343 28.03 20.78 12.72
CA VAL A 343 27.50 22.07 13.17
C VAL A 343 26.68 21.84 14.43
N LEU A 344 27.07 22.45 15.54
CA LEU A 344 26.39 22.35 16.83
C LEU A 344 25.59 23.64 17.08
N PRO A 345 24.29 23.57 17.40
CA PRO A 345 23.55 24.72 17.92
C PRO A 345 24.02 25.08 19.35
N SER A 346 23.54 26.18 19.94
CA SER A 346 23.98 26.60 21.28
C SER A 346 23.77 25.51 22.33
N GLY A 347 24.84 25.09 23.00
CA GLY A 347 24.81 23.98 23.97
C GLY A 347 24.88 22.58 23.36
N GLY A 348 25.13 22.46 22.05
CA GLY A 348 25.41 21.18 21.40
C GLY A 348 26.83 20.70 21.71
N GLU A 349 26.96 19.40 21.97
CA GLU A 349 28.22 18.74 22.30
C GLU A 349 28.53 17.64 21.27
N ILE A 350 29.82 17.47 20.91
CA ILE A 350 30.31 16.26 20.23
C ILE A 350 30.99 15.40 21.29
N SER A 351 30.31 14.37 21.76
CA SER A 351 30.88 13.40 22.71
C SER A 351 31.42 12.18 21.96
N ILE A 352 32.73 11.92 22.07
CA ILE A 352 33.38 10.70 21.57
C ILE A 352 33.88 9.91 22.79
N SER A 353 33.22 8.78 23.08
CA SER A 353 33.50 7.94 24.24
C SER A 353 33.77 6.50 23.84
N THR A 354 34.65 5.81 24.56
CA THR A 354 34.82 4.36 24.46
C THR A 354 33.78 3.61 25.32
N PRO A 355 33.54 2.30 25.10
CA PRO A 355 32.70 1.51 26.00
C PRO A 355 33.16 1.67 27.45
N GLY A 356 32.25 2.09 28.34
CA GLY A 356 32.57 2.43 29.73
C GLY A 356 32.57 3.93 30.07
N SER A 357 32.19 4.81 29.14
CA SER A 357 31.97 6.25 29.37
C SER A 357 33.23 7.07 29.65
N ASN A 358 34.41 6.60 29.25
CA ASN A 358 35.64 7.39 29.35
C ASN A 358 35.80 8.30 28.12
N PRO A 359 35.90 9.63 28.29
CA PRO A 359 36.11 10.56 27.19
C PRO A 359 37.56 10.44 26.67
N GLY A 360 37.71 10.21 25.37
CA GLY A 360 39.00 10.16 24.70
C GLY A 360 38.81 10.44 23.21
N LEU A 361 39.29 11.60 22.74
CA LEU A 361 39.07 12.10 21.39
C LEU A 361 39.76 11.24 20.30
N ILE A 362 40.85 10.53 20.63
CA ILE A 362 41.61 9.73 19.67
C ILE A 362 42.30 8.55 20.39
N THR A 363 41.72 7.34 20.35
CA THR A 363 42.46 6.14 20.74
C THR A 363 43.15 5.54 19.51
N PHE A 364 44.47 5.71 19.40
CA PHE A 364 45.31 4.80 18.61
C PHE A 364 45.72 3.61 19.49
N SER A 365 44.76 2.80 19.95
CA SER A 365 45.09 1.63 20.76
C SER A 365 45.15 0.38 19.90
N LYS A 366 46.37 -0.11 19.63
CA LYS A 366 46.55 -1.51 19.21
C LYS A 366 46.62 -2.46 20.42
N ASN A 367 46.83 -1.99 21.67
CA ASN A 367 47.21 -2.86 22.81
C ASN A 367 46.78 -2.39 24.24
N GLY A 368 45.72 -1.59 24.42
CA GLY A 368 45.18 -1.27 25.76
C GLY A 368 45.86 -0.12 26.53
N HIS A 369 46.73 0.66 25.88
CA HIS A 369 47.30 1.89 26.44
C HIS A 369 46.42 3.10 26.12
N ARG A 370 46.34 4.07 27.04
CA ARG A 370 45.59 5.32 26.86
C ARG A 370 46.49 6.43 26.31
N ARG A 371 45.98 7.16 25.32
CA ARG A 371 46.60 8.33 24.70
C ARG A 371 45.44 9.26 24.34
N ASP A 372 45.27 10.35 25.08
CA ASP A 372 44.14 11.26 24.85
C ASP A 372 44.61 12.67 24.57
N ILE A 373 43.81 13.35 23.75
CA ILE A 373 43.76 14.80 23.69
C ILE A 373 42.43 15.19 24.31
N VAL A 374 42.45 15.99 25.37
CA VAL A 374 41.25 16.43 26.08
C VAL A 374 41.12 17.94 25.98
N PHE A 375 39.95 18.39 25.57
CA PHE A 375 39.49 19.77 25.66
C PHE A 375 38.37 19.77 26.69
N ASP A 376 38.51 20.54 27.76
CA ASP A 376 37.46 20.78 28.74
C ASP A 376 37.26 22.29 28.92
N ASP A 377 36.26 22.65 29.73
CA ASP A 377 35.89 24.06 29.95
C ASP A 377 37.04 24.94 30.46
N LEU A 378 38.13 24.36 30.98
CA LEU A 378 39.23 25.09 31.58
C LEU A 378 40.57 24.85 30.88
N ARG A 379 40.77 23.73 30.16
CA ARG A 379 42.10 23.27 29.73
C ARG A 379 42.15 22.49 28.43
N ILE A 380 43.35 22.50 27.84
CA ILE A 380 43.77 21.62 26.74
C ILE A 380 44.87 20.68 27.25
N ARG A 381 44.65 19.36 27.15
CA ARG A 381 45.51 18.34 27.80
C ARG A 381 45.94 17.24 26.84
N LEU A 382 47.23 16.90 26.89
CA LEU A 382 47.78 15.67 26.33
C LEU A 382 48.00 14.66 27.46
N LEU A 383 47.21 13.59 27.46
CA LEU A 383 47.21 12.59 28.52
C LEU A 383 47.78 11.27 28.01
N THR A 384 48.62 10.63 28.82
CA THR A 384 49.17 9.31 28.49
C THR A 384 49.09 8.37 29.68
N SER A 385 48.83 7.08 29.44
CA SER A 385 48.90 6.04 30.46
C SER A 385 49.36 4.72 29.86
N SER A 386 50.06 3.92 30.66
CA SER A 386 50.37 2.51 30.39
C SER A 386 49.23 1.56 30.78
N SER A 387 48.10 2.10 31.28
CA SER A 387 46.90 1.34 31.61
C SER A 387 45.63 2.11 31.19
N SER A 388 44.47 1.49 31.38
CA SER A 388 43.17 2.16 31.26
C SER A 388 42.83 3.10 32.42
N GLY A 389 43.68 3.17 33.46
CA GLY A 389 43.47 3.97 34.67
C GLY A 389 43.72 5.48 34.52
N ILE A 390 43.99 6.15 35.64
CA ILE A 390 44.26 7.59 35.69
C ILE A 390 45.46 7.91 34.80
N ALA A 391 45.27 8.82 33.85
CA ALA A 391 46.31 9.21 32.93
C ALA A 391 47.23 10.28 33.52
N SER A 392 48.54 10.14 33.28
CA SER A 392 49.51 11.16 33.60
C SER A 392 49.35 12.33 32.62
N LYS A 393 49.32 13.55 33.16
CA LYS A 393 49.33 14.79 32.36
C LYS A 393 50.71 14.96 31.75
N GLY A 394 50.82 14.79 30.43
CA GLY A 394 52.04 15.09 29.70
C GLY A 394 52.23 16.60 29.55
N LEU A 395 51.27 17.23 28.88
CA LEU A 395 51.18 18.69 28.69
C LEU A 395 49.77 19.15 29.05
N ASP A 396 49.67 20.17 29.91
CA ASP A 396 48.41 20.76 30.35
C ASP A 396 48.48 22.28 30.12
N ILE A 397 47.56 22.84 29.32
CA ILE A 397 47.51 24.27 28.99
C ILE A 397 46.22 24.86 29.57
N ASP A 398 46.34 25.91 30.38
CA ASP A 398 45.20 26.64 30.94
C ASP A 398 44.70 27.79 30.04
N GLU A 399 43.61 28.44 30.45
CA GLU A 399 43.02 29.58 29.72
C GLU A 399 43.93 30.80 29.63
N GLN A 400 44.92 30.92 30.52
CA GLN A 400 45.91 32.00 30.51
C GLN A 400 47.07 31.70 29.55
N GLY A 401 47.11 30.50 28.97
CA GLY A 401 48.17 30.04 28.08
C GLY A 401 49.40 29.48 28.80
N ASN A 402 49.31 29.25 30.12
CA ASN A 402 50.41 28.62 30.86
C ASN A 402 50.50 27.15 30.49
N ALA A 403 51.71 26.68 30.17
CA ALA A 403 51.99 25.30 29.85
C ALA A 403 52.63 24.59 31.05
N TYR A 404 51.94 23.60 31.60
CA TYR A 404 52.43 22.76 32.67
C TYR A 404 52.95 21.44 32.10
N VAL A 405 54.23 21.14 32.36
CA VAL A 405 54.88 19.87 32.03
C VAL A 405 55.26 19.18 33.34
N THR A 406 54.69 18.01 33.60
CA THR A 406 54.84 17.30 34.89
C THR A 406 56.24 16.71 35.11
N SER A 407 57.02 16.55 34.04
CA SER A 407 58.35 15.92 34.09
C SER A 407 59.35 16.74 33.27
N MET A 408 60.21 16.09 32.48
CA MET A 408 61.29 16.76 31.76
C MET A 408 60.83 17.43 30.46
N VAL A 409 61.39 18.61 30.18
CA VAL A 409 61.36 19.25 28.86
C VAL A 409 62.74 19.08 28.21
N THR A 410 62.82 18.32 27.12
CA THR A 410 64.04 18.19 26.31
C THR A 410 63.89 19.00 25.04
N CYS A 411 64.71 20.03 24.86
CA CYS A 411 64.71 20.87 23.66
C CYS A 411 66.15 21.19 23.22
N ALA A 412 66.34 21.45 21.93
CA ALA A 412 67.65 21.83 21.41
C ALA A 412 68.05 23.27 21.80
N SER A 413 67.06 24.16 21.95
CA SER A 413 67.24 25.55 22.35
C SER A 413 65.97 26.04 23.02
N LEU A 414 66.12 26.73 24.17
CA LEU A 414 65.06 27.45 24.86
C LEU A 414 65.34 28.95 24.79
N LYS A 415 64.42 29.73 24.20
CA LYS A 415 64.50 31.19 24.14
C LYS A 415 63.43 31.79 25.05
N LEU A 416 63.87 32.55 26.05
CA LEU A 416 63.01 33.33 26.93
C LEU A 416 62.82 34.73 26.35
N THR A 417 61.58 35.22 26.30
CA THR A 417 61.21 36.53 25.75
C THR A 417 60.82 37.54 26.82
N GLY A 418 60.78 37.11 28.09
CA GLY A 418 60.61 37.93 29.28
C GLY A 418 61.75 37.66 30.28
N GLY A 419 62.08 38.70 31.06
CA GLY A 419 63.13 38.70 32.06
C GLY A 419 64.56 38.63 31.51
N SER A 420 65.58 38.71 32.39
CA SER A 420 66.98 38.80 31.94
C SER A 420 68.05 38.15 32.84
N ASP A 421 67.64 37.48 33.89
CA ASP A 421 68.52 36.88 34.90
C ASP A 421 68.06 35.47 35.27
N ILE A 422 68.99 34.73 35.87
CA ILE A 422 68.73 33.46 36.54
C ILE A 422 68.72 33.73 38.03
N ALA A 423 67.58 33.44 38.65
CA ALA A 423 67.35 33.69 40.06
C ALA A 423 67.00 32.41 40.81
N GLU A 424 67.43 32.34 42.06
CA GLU A 424 67.01 31.32 43.02
C GLU A 424 66.20 32.01 44.12
N PRO A 425 65.03 31.49 44.51
CA PRO A 425 64.26 32.08 45.59
C PRO A 425 64.88 31.73 46.94
N PHE A 426 64.99 32.74 47.81
CA PHE A 426 65.42 32.57 49.19
C PHE A 426 64.39 33.16 50.14
N ASP A 427 64.31 32.56 51.33
CA ASP A 427 63.73 33.24 52.48
C ASP A 427 64.74 34.23 53.04
N VAL A 428 64.21 35.37 53.49
CA VAL A 428 65.03 36.46 54.03
C VAL A 428 64.55 36.80 55.42
N LYS A 429 65.47 37.20 56.29
CA LYS A 429 65.16 37.70 57.63
C LYS A 429 64.19 38.89 57.52
N MET A 430 62.99 38.71 58.08
CA MET A 430 61.87 39.65 57.90
C MET A 430 62.28 41.08 58.24
N SER A 431 62.15 41.97 57.26
CA SER A 431 62.33 43.40 57.37
C SER A 431 61.34 44.10 56.45
N ASP A 432 60.69 45.16 56.92
CA ASP A 432 59.76 45.97 56.11
C ASP A 432 60.46 46.68 54.94
N ALA A 433 61.80 46.65 54.90
CA ALA A 433 62.61 47.27 53.86
C ALA A 433 62.84 46.38 52.63
N VAL A 434 62.45 45.10 52.64
CA VAL A 434 62.75 44.16 51.54
C VAL A 434 61.94 44.51 50.28
N LYS A 435 62.64 44.93 49.22
CA LYS A 435 62.10 45.22 47.89
C LYS A 435 63.08 44.81 46.81
N ALA A 436 62.59 44.70 45.57
CA ALA A 436 63.44 44.40 44.43
C ALA A 436 64.60 45.41 44.29
N GLY A 437 65.76 44.90 43.86
CA GLY A 437 67.01 45.61 43.67
C GLY A 437 67.90 45.68 44.91
N ILE A 438 67.45 45.19 46.06
CA ILE A 438 68.27 45.19 47.28
C ILE A 438 69.37 44.13 47.18
N VAL A 439 70.57 44.50 47.63
CA VAL A 439 71.69 43.58 47.78
C VAL A 439 71.52 42.76 49.06
N MET A 440 71.65 41.45 48.93
CA MET A 440 71.48 40.48 50.00
C MET A 440 72.80 39.77 50.31
N VAL A 441 73.00 39.43 51.57
CA VAL A 441 74.13 38.64 52.07
C VAL A 441 73.62 37.38 52.78
N ILE A 442 74.44 36.34 52.84
CA ILE A 442 74.15 35.10 53.54
C ILE A 442 74.02 35.39 55.05
N ASP A 443 72.91 34.95 55.65
CA ASP A 443 72.72 34.98 57.10
C ASP A 443 73.52 33.84 57.73
N PRO A 444 74.54 34.12 58.56
CA PRO A 444 75.37 33.09 59.19
C PRO A 444 74.62 32.35 60.31
N ASP A 445 73.55 32.93 60.84
CA ASP A 445 72.79 32.38 61.97
C ASP A 445 71.62 31.50 61.51
N ASP A 446 71.20 31.60 60.24
CA ASP A 446 70.08 30.84 59.66
C ASP A 446 70.46 30.25 58.29
N PRO A 447 71.03 29.02 58.25
CA PRO A 447 71.51 28.39 57.02
C PRO A 447 70.43 28.28 55.94
N GLY A 448 70.74 28.79 54.75
CA GLY A 448 69.82 28.82 53.61
C GLY A 448 68.96 30.08 53.53
N LYS A 449 69.13 31.03 54.47
CA LYS A 449 68.46 32.34 54.42
C LYS A 449 69.44 33.48 54.18
N LEU A 450 68.87 34.62 53.80
CA LEU A 450 69.62 35.84 53.55
C LEU A 450 69.17 37.00 54.45
N GLU A 451 70.05 37.96 54.63
CA GLU A 451 69.78 39.24 55.29
C GLU A 451 70.21 40.41 54.39
N ILE A 452 69.69 41.61 54.68
CA ILE A 452 70.03 42.81 53.91
C ILE A 452 71.52 43.12 54.11
N SER A 453 72.24 43.48 53.04
CA SER A 453 73.65 43.86 53.18
C SER A 453 73.78 45.20 53.94
N GLU A 454 74.53 45.25 55.03
CA GLU A 454 74.70 46.48 55.83
C GLU A 454 76.16 46.97 55.91
N LYS A 455 77.09 46.25 55.28
CA LYS A 455 78.53 46.49 55.39
C LYS A 455 79.19 46.52 54.02
N ALA A 456 80.06 47.51 53.83
CA ALA A 456 80.90 47.60 52.64
C ALA A 456 81.88 46.41 52.53
N TYR A 457 82.07 45.89 51.32
CA TYR A 457 82.97 44.76 51.04
C TYR A 457 82.62 43.48 51.82
N ASP A 458 81.33 43.23 52.07
CA ASP A 458 80.86 41.99 52.68
C ASP A 458 81.03 40.80 51.72
N ARG A 459 81.84 39.83 52.16
CA ARG A 459 82.14 38.62 51.39
C ARG A 459 81.01 37.59 51.41
N ARG A 460 79.98 37.82 52.22
CA ARG A 460 78.78 36.98 52.29
C ARG A 460 77.77 37.33 51.21
N VAL A 461 78.07 38.28 50.31
CA VAL A 461 77.13 38.72 49.28
C VAL A 461 76.61 37.55 48.45
N ALA A 462 75.29 37.42 48.41
CA ALA A 462 74.60 36.31 47.78
C ALA A 462 73.94 36.70 46.47
N GLY A 463 73.73 37.99 46.23
CA GLY A 463 73.11 38.50 45.02
C GLY A 463 72.23 39.71 45.26
N VAL A 464 71.35 39.97 44.30
CA VAL A 464 70.43 41.11 44.30
C VAL A 464 69.00 40.58 44.13
N ILE A 465 68.03 41.10 44.88
CA ILE A 465 66.62 40.74 44.67
C ILE A 465 66.19 41.17 43.25
N SER A 466 65.77 40.23 42.42
CA SER A 466 65.33 40.48 41.04
C SER A 466 63.94 41.13 40.98
N GLY A 467 63.57 41.71 39.83
CA GLY A 467 62.28 42.40 39.62
C GLY A 467 62.34 43.94 39.65
N ALA A 468 63.51 44.54 39.89
CA ALA A 468 63.64 45.99 39.91
C ALA A 468 63.70 46.59 38.49
N GLY A 469 63.24 47.84 38.35
CA GLY A 469 63.30 48.56 37.08
C GLY A 469 62.45 47.95 35.95
N GLY A 470 61.45 47.13 36.28
CA GLY A 470 60.55 46.48 35.32
C GLY A 470 61.16 45.28 34.59
N ILE A 471 62.29 44.76 35.09
CA ILE A 471 62.92 43.53 34.57
C ILE A 471 62.64 42.42 35.58
N GLU A 472 61.72 41.53 35.22
CA GLU A 472 61.42 40.31 35.98
C GLU A 472 62.53 39.25 35.84
N PRO A 473 62.58 38.25 36.72
CA PRO A 473 63.39 37.04 36.52
C PRO A 473 63.13 36.40 35.15
N GLY A 474 64.20 36.00 34.45
CA GLY A 474 64.07 35.21 33.22
C GLY A 474 63.81 33.74 33.53
N MET A 475 64.60 33.19 34.45
CA MET A 475 64.47 31.81 34.94
C MET A 475 64.54 31.81 36.45
N VAL A 476 63.56 31.17 37.08
CA VAL A 476 63.56 30.93 38.53
C VAL A 476 63.79 29.45 38.78
N MET A 477 64.83 29.13 39.56
CA MET A 477 65.21 27.77 39.89
C MET A 477 64.75 27.47 41.32
N SER A 478 63.75 26.61 41.47
CA SER A 478 63.17 26.29 42.79
C SER A 478 62.81 24.81 42.90
N GLN A 479 62.81 24.29 44.11
CA GLN A 479 62.27 22.96 44.41
C GLN A 479 61.32 23.04 45.60
N SER A 480 60.01 23.03 45.33
CA SER A 480 58.99 23.14 46.36
C SER A 480 59.15 22.08 47.46
N GLY A 481 59.08 22.52 48.72
CA GLY A 481 59.23 21.64 49.88
C GLY A 481 60.67 21.22 50.21
N SER A 482 61.68 21.86 49.61
CA SER A 482 63.09 21.71 49.98
C SER A 482 63.68 23.05 50.49
N VAL A 483 64.95 23.05 50.87
CA VAL A 483 65.71 24.26 51.21
C VAL A 483 65.91 25.21 50.01
N ALA A 484 65.72 24.73 48.78
CA ALA A 484 65.76 25.54 47.56
C ALA A 484 64.37 26.13 47.21
N ASP A 485 63.52 26.32 48.21
CA ASP A 485 62.25 27.05 48.13
C ASP A 485 62.44 28.44 48.78
N GLY A 486 61.51 29.35 48.54
CA GLY A 486 61.58 30.67 49.16
C GLY A 486 60.69 31.71 48.50
N LYS A 487 60.65 32.89 49.09
CA LYS A 487 59.76 33.97 48.61
C LYS A 487 60.43 34.95 47.65
N TYR A 488 61.71 35.26 47.83
CA TYR A 488 62.34 36.37 47.13
C TYR A 488 63.35 35.88 46.09
N PRO A 489 63.16 36.17 44.79
CA PRO A 489 64.08 35.73 43.74
C PRO A 489 65.39 36.52 43.82
N ILE A 490 66.49 35.84 44.10
CA ILE A 490 67.82 36.43 44.19
C ILE A 490 68.57 36.10 42.90
N ALA A 491 68.92 37.14 42.16
CA ALA A 491 69.68 37.01 40.93
C ALA A 491 71.11 36.58 41.24
N VAL A 492 71.48 35.42 40.72
CA VAL A 492 72.84 34.87 40.81
C VAL A 492 73.68 35.32 39.62
N THR A 493 73.03 35.46 38.45
CA THR A 493 73.66 35.91 37.21
C THR A 493 72.65 36.57 36.27
N GLY A 494 73.10 37.53 35.48
CA GLY A 494 72.29 38.22 34.49
C GLY A 494 72.24 39.74 34.69
N ARG A 495 71.29 40.40 34.02
CA ARG A 495 71.16 41.86 34.07
C ARG A 495 70.05 42.23 35.04
N VAL A 496 70.41 42.88 36.15
CA VAL A 496 69.47 43.23 37.22
C VAL A 496 69.70 44.66 37.68
N TYR A 497 68.63 45.37 37.98
CA TYR A 497 68.72 46.68 38.62
C TYR A 497 69.00 46.51 40.11
N CYS A 498 70.08 47.14 40.57
CA CYS A 498 70.56 47.09 41.94
C CYS A 498 70.46 48.51 42.54
N TRP A 499 69.94 48.62 43.77
CA TRP A 499 70.05 49.86 44.53
C TRP A 499 71.51 50.14 44.80
N ALA A 500 71.98 51.34 44.47
CA ALA A 500 73.35 51.73 44.66
C ALA A 500 73.45 53.12 45.29
N ASP A 501 74.52 53.36 46.03
CA ASP A 501 74.84 54.63 46.66
C ASP A 501 76.14 55.21 46.08
N ALA A 502 76.02 56.33 45.36
CA ALA A 502 77.14 57.05 44.77
C ALA A 502 77.87 57.99 45.75
N LYS A 503 77.47 58.03 47.03
CA LYS A 503 78.24 58.70 48.11
C LYS A 503 79.67 58.17 48.20
N TYR A 504 79.89 56.92 47.85
CA TYR A 504 81.19 56.24 47.85
C TYR A 504 81.96 56.39 46.52
N GLY A 505 81.42 57.18 45.59
CA GLY A 505 82.01 57.48 44.29
C GLY A 505 81.01 57.32 43.15
N SER A 506 81.07 58.20 42.15
CA SER A 506 80.22 58.11 40.96
C SER A 506 80.39 56.76 40.27
N ILE A 507 79.29 56.09 39.98
CA ILE A 507 79.26 54.79 39.29
C ILE A 507 79.16 55.03 37.79
N LYS A 508 80.04 54.40 37.02
CA LYS A 508 80.06 54.44 35.56
C LYS A 508 79.94 53.02 34.99
N PRO A 509 79.37 52.85 33.78
CA PRO A 509 79.38 51.56 33.11
C PRO A 509 80.79 50.97 33.05
N GLY A 510 80.92 49.69 33.42
CA GLY A 510 82.17 48.96 33.53
C GLY A 510 82.80 48.94 34.93
N ASP A 511 82.35 49.80 35.85
CA ASP A 511 82.83 49.78 37.23
C ASP A 511 82.42 48.48 37.94
N LEU A 512 83.35 47.90 38.70
CA LEU A 512 83.03 46.79 39.60
C LEU A 512 82.19 47.30 40.76
N MET A 513 81.17 46.53 41.13
CA MET A 513 80.22 46.84 42.18
C MET A 513 80.42 45.89 43.36
N THR A 514 80.31 46.41 44.59
CA THR A 514 80.38 45.65 45.85
C THR A 514 79.29 46.14 46.81
N THR A 515 79.06 45.46 47.92
CA THR A 515 78.14 45.92 48.98
C THR A 515 78.62 47.26 49.58
N SER A 516 77.72 48.05 50.12
CA SER A 516 78.02 49.34 50.77
C SER A 516 77.62 49.34 52.25
N ASP A 517 78.08 50.33 53.01
CA ASP A 517 77.58 50.55 54.38
C ASP A 517 76.16 51.17 54.40
N THR A 518 75.57 51.44 53.23
CA THR A 518 74.17 51.82 53.10
C THR A 518 73.33 50.55 52.96
N PRO A 519 72.40 50.27 53.89
CA PRO A 519 71.65 49.02 53.91
C PRO A 519 70.99 48.69 52.57
N GLY A 520 71.27 47.51 52.04
CA GLY A 520 70.74 46.97 50.80
C GLY A 520 71.27 47.62 49.53
N HIS A 521 72.24 48.52 49.61
CA HIS A 521 72.80 49.21 48.45
C HIS A 521 74.19 48.68 48.08
N ALA A 522 74.46 48.63 46.79
CA ALA A 522 75.79 48.47 46.24
C ALA A 522 76.54 49.81 46.16
N MET A 523 77.85 49.75 46.01
CA MET A 523 78.70 50.89 45.68
C MET A 523 79.79 50.48 44.70
N LYS A 524 80.45 51.47 44.11
CA LYS A 524 81.65 51.22 43.30
C LYS A 524 82.77 50.65 44.15
N VAL A 525 83.50 49.67 43.62
CA VAL A 525 84.77 49.20 44.18
C VAL A 525 85.82 50.31 44.07
N ALA A 526 86.24 50.86 45.21
CA ALA A 526 87.37 51.79 45.32
C ALA A 526 88.67 51.09 45.77
N ASP A 527 88.57 50.18 46.74
CA ASP A 527 89.64 49.32 47.25
C ASP A 527 89.57 47.92 46.62
N PHE A 528 90.44 47.65 45.65
CA PHE A 528 90.51 46.37 44.95
C PHE A 528 91.05 45.23 45.83
N THR A 529 91.75 45.53 46.94
CA THR A 529 92.30 44.50 47.83
C THR A 529 91.21 43.83 48.68
N LYS A 530 90.10 44.53 48.93
CA LYS A 530 88.94 44.01 49.66
C LYS A 530 87.85 43.45 48.75
N ALA A 531 87.93 43.71 47.45
CA ALA A 531 86.89 43.34 46.49
C ALA A 531 86.75 41.82 46.30
N GLN A 532 87.83 41.06 46.51
CA GLN A 532 87.82 39.61 46.30
C GLN A 532 86.80 38.91 47.22
N GLY A 533 85.82 38.24 46.62
CA GLY A 533 84.71 37.57 47.30
C GLY A 533 83.55 38.50 47.69
N ALA A 534 83.61 39.79 47.38
CA ALA A 534 82.56 40.78 47.69
C ALA A 534 82.04 41.51 46.44
N ILE A 535 82.45 41.07 45.23
CA ILE A 535 82.00 41.65 43.97
C ILE A 535 80.62 41.11 43.63
N ILE A 536 79.68 42.02 43.40
CA ILE A 536 78.31 41.72 42.94
C ILE A 536 78.30 41.56 41.42
N GLY A 537 79.09 42.36 40.71
CA GLY A 537 79.12 42.39 39.25
C GLY A 537 79.71 43.68 38.71
N LYS A 538 79.33 44.03 37.48
CA LYS A 538 79.73 45.28 36.80
C LYS A 538 78.55 46.17 36.51
N ALA A 539 78.69 47.46 36.78
CA ALA A 539 77.71 48.45 36.37
C ALA A 539 77.55 48.48 34.85
N MET A 540 76.31 48.58 34.39
CA MET A 540 75.90 48.76 32.99
C MET A 540 75.22 50.12 32.77
N SER A 541 74.78 50.78 33.83
CA SER A 541 74.31 52.18 33.82
C SER A 541 75.11 53.03 34.82
N SER A 542 74.98 54.34 34.71
CA SER A 542 75.66 55.30 35.60
C SER A 542 74.77 55.77 36.75
N LEU A 543 75.41 56.16 37.85
CA LEU A 543 74.81 56.96 38.93
C LEU A 543 75.84 57.99 39.39
N SER A 544 75.59 59.28 39.14
CA SER A 544 76.55 60.35 39.40
C SER A 544 76.64 60.71 40.88
N GLU A 545 75.51 60.75 41.57
CA GLU A 545 75.38 61.15 42.99
C GLU A 545 74.11 60.54 43.61
N GLY A 546 74.04 60.53 44.94
CA GLY A 546 72.88 60.06 45.69
C GLY A 546 72.66 58.54 45.62
N GLN A 547 71.42 58.13 45.90
CA GLN A 547 70.98 56.73 45.89
C GLN A 547 70.01 56.49 44.73
N GLY A 548 70.16 55.38 44.01
CA GLY A 548 69.32 55.08 42.86
C GLY A 548 69.51 53.66 42.32
N LEU A 549 68.68 53.28 41.35
CA LEU A 549 68.84 52.00 40.66
C LEU A 549 69.94 52.10 39.60
N VAL A 550 70.87 51.15 39.64
CA VAL A 550 71.91 50.94 38.64
C VAL A 550 71.71 49.57 38.01
N LEU A 551 71.65 49.50 36.68
CA LEU A 551 71.67 48.21 35.97
C LEU A 551 73.04 47.59 36.16
N VAL A 552 73.09 46.36 36.67
CA VAL A 552 74.33 45.62 36.95
C VAL A 552 74.28 44.30 36.19
N LEU A 553 75.38 43.96 35.52
CA LEU A 553 75.64 42.59 35.07
C LEU A 553 76.15 41.82 36.27
N VAL A 554 75.25 41.12 36.95
CA VAL A 554 75.55 40.32 38.14
C VAL A 554 76.37 39.12 37.73
N THR A 555 77.49 38.96 38.40
CA THR A 555 78.41 37.81 38.27
C THR A 555 79.05 37.63 39.64
N LEU A 556 78.41 36.87 40.52
CA LEU A 556 78.97 36.59 41.84
C LEU A 556 80.25 35.76 41.68
N GLN A 557 81.33 36.17 42.33
CA GLN A 557 82.67 35.59 42.21
C GLN A 557 83.24 35.15 43.55
#